data_AF-A0A351C696-F1
#
_entry.id   AF-A0A351C696-F1
#
_cell.length_a   1.000
_cell.length_b   1.000
_cell.length_c   1.000
_cell.angle_alpha   90.00
_cell.angle_beta   90.00
_cell.angle_gamma   90.00
#
_symmetry.space_group_name_H-M   'P 1'
#
loop_
_entity.id
_entity.type
_entity.pdbx_description
1 polymer ?
#
loop_
_entity_poly.entity_id
_entity_poly.type
_entity_poly.pdbx_seq_one_letter_code
_entity_poly.pdbx_strand_id
1 'polypeptide(L)'
;MRNLSEFSDSHLRIFDRPDVPDTASIRDVYLVGICGTGMGSLAGLFHEAGFEVRGSDAATWPPMSDRLEALGIPVKEGFDADNLRPVPDLTVV
;
A
#
# COMPACT_ATOMS: atom_id res chain seq x y z
N MET A 1 -0.72 -10.32 30.00
CA MET A 1 -0.42 -9.75 28.68
C MET A 1 0.29 -8.43 28.93
N ARG A 2 1.49 -8.19 28.36
CA ARG A 2 2.25 -6.93 28.58
C ARG A 2 1.56 -5.77 27.87
N ASN A 3 1.58 -4.56 28.45
CA ASN A 3 1.07 -3.37 27.76
C ASN A 3 2.00 -2.99 26.61
N LEU A 4 1.45 -2.45 25.52
CA LEU A 4 2.22 -1.98 24.35
C LEU A 4 3.27 -0.91 24.71
N SER A 5 3.01 -0.11 25.75
CA SER A 5 3.95 0.90 26.26
C SER A 5 5.16 0.32 27.00
N GLU A 6 5.12 -0.94 27.41
CA GLU A 6 6.18 -1.60 28.19
C GLU A 6 7.30 -2.19 27.31
N PHE A 7 7.13 -2.14 25.98
CA PHE A 7 8.15 -2.62 25.03
C PHE A 7 9.20 -1.52 24.74
N SER A 8 10.45 -1.93 24.56
CA SER A 8 11.57 -1.02 24.24
C SER A 8 11.40 -0.32 22.89
N ASP A 9 10.66 -0.92 21.97
CA ASP A 9 10.33 -0.40 20.65
C ASP A 9 8.91 0.19 20.58
N SER A 10 8.30 0.51 21.73
CA SER A 10 6.95 1.11 21.80
C SER A 10 6.81 2.39 20.99
N HIS A 11 7.87 3.21 20.89
CA HIS A 11 7.92 4.42 20.07
C HIS A 11 7.77 4.17 18.55
N LEU A 12 8.01 2.95 18.07
CA LEU A 12 7.77 2.56 16.67
C LEU A 12 6.35 2.02 16.45
N ARG A 13 5.62 1.73 17.52
CA ARG A 13 4.30 1.07 17.49
C ARG A 13 3.16 1.98 17.91
N ILE A 14 3.46 2.98 18.72
CA ILE A 14 2.53 3.97 19.25
C ILE A 14 2.87 5.30 18.60
N PHE A 15 2.09 5.66 17.58
CA PHE A 15 2.21 6.92 16.87
C PHE A 15 0.82 7.39 16.46
N ASP A 16 0.65 8.71 16.35
CA ASP A 16 -0.59 9.29 15.85
C ASP A 16 -0.80 8.87 14.40
N ARG A 17 -1.90 8.17 14.16
CA ARG A 17 -2.33 7.84 12.80
C ARG A 17 -3.27 8.95 12.31
N PRO A 18 -3.13 9.40 11.06
CA PRO A 18 -4.12 10.29 10.48
C PRO A 18 -5.49 9.59 10.45
N ASP A 19 -6.55 10.39 10.48
CA ASP A 19 -7.89 9.87 10.25
C ASP A 19 -7.98 9.24 8.86
N VAL A 20 -8.74 8.14 8.77
CA VAL A 20 -9.00 7.50 7.47
C VAL A 20 -9.92 8.43 6.67
N PRO A 21 -9.58 8.77 5.42
CA PRO A 21 -10.44 9.61 4.58
C PRO A 21 -11.80 8.94 4.35
N ASP A 22 -12.83 9.75 4.11
CA ASP A 22 -14.15 9.24 3.72
C ASP A 22 -14.01 8.41 2.44
N THR A 23 -14.61 7.22 2.41
CA THR A 23 -14.50 6.31 1.26
C THR A 23 -15.04 6.94 -0.02
N ALA A 24 -16.01 7.85 0.07
CA ALA A 24 -16.53 8.59 -1.07
C ALA A 24 -15.52 9.57 -1.71
N SER A 25 -14.45 9.92 -0.98
CA SER A 25 -13.41 10.86 -1.44
C SER A 25 -12.19 10.16 -2.07
N ILE A 26 -12.04 8.85 -1.89
CA ILE A 26 -10.89 8.08 -2.35
C ILE A 26 -11.07 7.76 -3.83
N ARG A 27 -10.06 8.06 -4.66
CA ARG A 27 -10.00 7.65 -6.07
C ARG A 27 -8.70 6.96 -6.43
N ASP A 28 -7.60 7.35 -5.81
CA ASP A 28 -6.26 6.78 -6.02
C ASP A 28 -5.72 6.13 -4.74
N VAL A 29 -5.33 4.86 -4.86
CA VAL A 29 -4.78 4.05 -3.78
C VAL A 29 -3.36 3.62 -4.11
N TYR A 30 -2.45 3.93 -3.20
CA TYR A 30 -1.05 3.52 -3.29
C TYR A 30 -0.73 2.40 -2.30
N LEU A 31 -0.19 1.27 -2.78
CA LEU A 31 0.24 0.16 -1.93
C LEU A 31 1.76 0.08 -1.83
N VAL A 32 2.28 0.11 -0.60
CA VAL A 32 3.70 -0.16 -0.31
C VAL A 32 3.87 -1.66 -0.06
N GLY A 33 4.83 -2.30 -0.73
CA GLY A 33 4.99 -3.76 -0.70
C GLY A 33 3.93 -4.49 -1.53
N ILE A 34 3.55 -3.90 -2.68
CA ILE A 34 2.42 -4.37 -3.51
C ILE A 34 2.60 -5.78 -4.08
N CYS A 35 3.83 -6.29 -4.21
CA CYS A 35 4.09 -7.64 -4.71
C CYS A 35 3.95 -8.74 -3.65
N GLY A 36 3.72 -8.39 -2.38
CA GLY A 36 3.36 -9.36 -1.34
C GLY A 36 2.02 -10.03 -1.61
N THR A 37 1.85 -11.31 -1.27
CA THR A 37 0.62 -12.08 -1.57
C THR A 37 -0.67 -11.40 -1.10
N GLY A 38 -0.66 -10.87 0.13
CA GLY A 38 -1.79 -10.14 0.71
C GLY A 38 -2.03 -8.80 0.02
N MET A 39 -0.97 -8.01 -0.14
CA MET A 39 -1.03 -6.68 -0.76
C MET A 39 -1.42 -6.72 -2.24
N GLY A 40 -0.88 -7.65 -3.01
CA GLY A 40 -1.24 -7.82 -4.42
C GLY A 40 -2.69 -8.29 -4.61
N SER A 41 -3.20 -9.12 -3.69
CA SER A 41 -4.62 -9.49 -3.69
C SER A 41 -5.50 -8.28 -3.36
N LEU A 42 -5.09 -7.46 -2.39
CA LEU A 42 -5.79 -6.23 -2.02
C LEU A 42 -5.77 -5.20 -3.16
N ALA A 43 -4.65 -5.04 -3.86
CA ALA A 43 -4.53 -4.20 -5.04
C ALA A 43 -5.56 -4.61 -6.12
N GLY A 44 -5.70 -5.91 -6.36
CA GLY A 44 -6.72 -6.44 -7.27
C GLY A 44 -8.14 -6.08 -6.84
N LEU A 45 -8.48 -6.19 -5.54
CA LEU A 45 -9.80 -5.81 -5.03
C LEU A 45 -10.08 -4.31 -5.19
N PHE A 46 -9.10 -3.44 -4.95
CA PHE A 46 -9.26 -2.01 -5.21
C PHE A 46 -9.47 -1.72 -6.70
N HIS A 47 -8.73 -2.39 -7.57
CA HIS A 47 -8.89 -2.24 -9.01
C HIS A 47 -10.29 -2.69 -9.47
N GLU A 48 -10.76 -3.85 -9.00
CA GLU A 48 -12.12 -4.35 -9.29
C GLU A 48 -13.23 -3.43 -8.76
N ALA A 49 -12.98 -2.72 -7.66
CA ALA A 49 -13.88 -1.72 -7.10
C ALA A 49 -13.85 -0.37 -7.86
N GLY A 50 -13.00 -0.22 -8.86
CA GLY A 50 -12.93 0.96 -9.74
C GLY A 50 -12.02 2.09 -9.24
N PHE A 51 -11.12 1.81 -8.31
CA PHE A 51 -10.09 2.77 -7.90
C PHE A 51 -8.90 2.74 -8.86
N GLU A 52 -8.22 3.87 -9.00
CA GLU A 52 -6.88 3.90 -9.57
C GLU A 52 -5.91 3.27 -8.56
N VAL A 53 -5.16 2.26 -9.00
CA VAL A 53 -4.28 1.50 -8.12
C VAL A 53 -2.87 1.53 -8.65
N ARG A 54 -1.91 1.81 -7.78
CA ARG A 54 -0.48 1.79 -8.06
C ARG A 54 0.29 1.44 -6.81
N GLY A 55 1.57 1.12 -6.93
CA GLY A 55 2.37 0.80 -5.75
C GLY A 55 3.85 0.73 -5.99
N SER A 56 4.58 0.35 -4.94
CA SER A 56 5.99 0.00 -5.01
C SER A 56 6.30 -1.27 -4.25
N ASP A 57 7.37 -1.94 -4.64
CA ASP A 57 7.96 -3.04 -3.88
C ASP A 57 9.48 -3.02 -4.00
N ALA A 58 10.19 -3.62 -3.05
CA ALA A 58 11.64 -3.73 -3.07
C ALA A 58 12.15 -4.49 -4.31
N ALA A 59 11.40 -5.50 -4.75
CA ALA A 59 11.63 -6.18 -6.01
C ALA A 59 10.30 -6.67 -6.58
N THR A 60 10.16 -6.63 -7.90
CA THR A 60 9.02 -7.21 -8.61
C THR A 60 9.37 -8.62 -9.06
N TRP A 61 8.60 -9.63 -8.65
CA TRP A 61 8.83 -11.02 -9.06
C TRP A 61 7.54 -11.74 -9.47
N PRO A 62 7.62 -12.68 -10.44
CA PRO A 62 6.53 -13.59 -10.75
C PRO A 62 6.19 -14.48 -9.55
N PRO A 63 4.91 -14.86 -9.35
CA PRO A 63 3.77 -14.64 -10.24
C PRO A 63 3.00 -13.33 -9.98
N MET A 64 3.38 -12.56 -8.95
CA MET A 64 2.59 -11.39 -8.57
C MET A 64 2.81 -10.21 -9.50
N SER A 65 4.05 -9.99 -9.97
CA SER A 65 4.34 -8.97 -11.00
C SER A 65 3.44 -9.16 -12.23
N ASP A 66 3.36 -10.39 -12.73
CA ASP A 66 2.63 -10.73 -13.96
C ASP A 66 1.13 -10.52 -13.76
N ARG A 67 0.62 -10.82 -12.56
CA ARG A 67 -0.78 -10.58 -12.21
C ARG A 67 -1.12 -9.09 -12.16
N LEU A 68 -0.27 -8.28 -11.53
CA LEU A 68 -0.48 -6.84 -11.43
C LEU A 68 -0.37 -6.19 -12.81
N GLU A 69 0.58 -6.62 -13.64
CA GLU A 69 0.71 -6.18 -15.03
C GLU A 69 -0.51 -6.56 -15.87
N ALA A 70 -1.04 -7.78 -15.73
CA ALA A 70 -2.25 -8.22 -16.43
C ALA A 70 -3.51 -7.40 -16.04
N LEU A 71 -3.55 -6.86 -14.83
CA LEU A 71 -4.58 -5.92 -14.37
C LEU A 71 -4.29 -4.46 -14.76
N GLY A 72 -3.15 -4.18 -15.40
CA GLY A 72 -2.72 -2.83 -15.76
C GLY A 72 -2.32 -1.97 -14.56
N ILE A 73 -2.01 -2.58 -13.41
CA ILE A 73 -1.64 -1.88 -12.17
C ILE A 73 -0.15 -1.50 -12.22
N PRO A 74 0.21 -0.19 -12.22
CA PRO A 74 1.61 0.24 -12.26
C PRO A 74 2.35 -0.06 -10.96
N VAL A 75 3.51 -0.70 -11.07
CA VAL A 75 4.40 -0.98 -9.94
C VAL A 75 5.75 -0.29 -10.16
N LYS A 76 6.25 0.37 -9.11
CA LYS A 76 7.59 0.95 -9.07
C LYS A 76 8.52 0.03 -8.27
N GLU A 77 9.73 -0.18 -8.76
CA GLU A 77 10.75 -0.92 -8.02
C GLU A 77 11.49 0.01 -7.05
N GLY A 78 11.72 -0.47 -5.83
CA GLY A 78 12.31 0.29 -4.74
C GLY A 78 11.33 1.20 -4.01
N PHE A 79 11.69 1.56 -2.77
CA PHE A 79 10.93 2.50 -1.95
C PHE A 79 11.56 3.90 -2.05
N ASP A 80 10.93 4.75 -2.85
CA ASP A 80 11.31 6.15 -3.02
C ASP A 80 10.11 7.06 -2.72
N ALA A 81 10.34 8.18 -2.03
CA ALA A 81 9.31 9.15 -1.70
C ALA A 81 8.68 9.78 -2.95
N ASP A 82 9.42 9.90 -4.05
CA ASP A 82 8.91 10.43 -5.32
C ASP A 82 7.91 9.48 -5.98
N ASN A 83 7.86 8.20 -5.59
CA ASN A 83 6.81 7.28 -6.07
C ASN A 83 5.42 7.66 -5.54
N LEU A 84 5.35 8.46 -4.46
CA LEU A 84 4.11 9.03 -3.91
C LEU A 84 3.74 10.35 -4.59
N ARG A 85 4.27 10.65 -5.78
CA ARG A 85 3.88 11.82 -6.58
C ARG A 85 3.08 11.39 -7.81
N PRO A 86 1.88 11.95 -8.05
CA PRO A 86 1.12 12.83 -7.15
C PRO A 86 0.76 12.14 -5.83
N VAL A 87 0.44 12.90 -4.79
CA VAL A 87 0.08 12.35 -3.47
C VAL A 87 -1.21 11.53 -3.60
N PRO A 88 -1.22 10.23 -3.24
CA PRO A 88 -2.43 9.41 -3.31
C PRO A 88 -3.44 9.82 -2.22
N ASP A 89 -4.71 9.53 -2.46
CA ASP A 89 -5.78 9.76 -1.46
C ASP A 89 -5.63 8.81 -0.27
N LEU A 90 -5.18 7.57 -0.54
CA LEU A 90 -4.93 6.55 0.47
C LEU A 90 -3.60 5.85 0.20
N THR A 91 -2.76 5.71 1.24
CA THR A 91 -1.58 4.84 1.22
C THR A 91 -1.78 3.67 2.17
N VAL A 92 -1.55 2.45 1.69
CA VAL A 92 -1.61 1.20 2.47
C VAL A 92 -0.19 0.68 2.67
N VAL A 93 0.16 0.39 3.92
CA VAL A 93 1.49 -0.09 4.37
C VAL A 93 1.39 -1.39 5.15
#